data_AF-A0A4Q0ZGM1-F1
#
_entry.id   AF-A0A4Q0ZGM1-F1
#
_cell.length_a   1.000
_cell.length_b   1.000
_cell.length_c   1.000
_cell.angle_alpha   90.00
_cell.angle_beta   90.00
_cell.angle_gamma   90.00
#
_symmetry.space_group_name_H-M   'P 1'
#
loop_
_entity.id
_entity.type
_entity.pdbx_description
1 polymer ?
#
loop_
_entity_poly.entity_id
_entity_poly.type
_entity_poly.pdbx_seq_one_letter_code
_entity_poly.pdbx_strand_id
1 'polypeptide(L)'
;MKKLTTLIVMASIAAILGGCTSEPSIATATKIDLNSVCSVEKSGIESVIKTAATYNPIAQANGLEFRRLDVNNSALITSVEEAIKTGAKEVNPKDFKGKPSKTVLDTNFAAERACRFAIVPLMESVEAKSTWRKAVPGDGLKY
;
A
#
# COMPACT_ATOMS: atom_id res chain seq x y z
N MET A 1 7.95 -25.87 32.66
CA MET A 1 6.78 -25.34 31.92
C MET A 1 7.30 -24.67 30.66
N LYS A 2 7.31 -25.39 29.53
CA LYS A 2 7.80 -24.89 28.24
C LYS A 2 6.63 -24.22 27.51
N LYS A 3 6.78 -22.94 27.19
CA LYS A 3 5.76 -22.13 26.51
C LYS A 3 5.57 -22.68 25.09
N LEU A 4 4.35 -23.13 24.77
CA LEU A 4 3.95 -23.39 23.39
C LEU A 4 3.80 -22.04 22.67
N THR A 5 4.75 -21.73 21.81
CA THR A 5 4.59 -20.75 20.74
C THR A 5 3.62 -21.33 19.73
N THR A 6 2.39 -20.81 19.73
CA THR A 6 1.40 -21.05 18.67
C THR A 6 1.93 -20.45 17.37
N LEU A 7 2.57 -21.30 16.55
CA LEU A 7 2.72 -21.08 15.11
C LEU A 7 1.30 -21.04 14.53
N ILE A 8 0.77 -19.83 14.36
CA ILE A 8 -0.36 -19.62 13.46
C ILE A 8 0.19 -19.88 12.06
N VAL A 9 -0.07 -21.09 11.56
CA VAL A 9 0.08 -21.48 10.17
C VAL A 9 -0.69 -20.45 9.35
N MET A 10 0.03 -19.51 8.75
CA MET A 10 -0.53 -18.66 7.70
C MET A 10 -0.90 -19.58 6.55
N ALA A 11 -2.18 -19.91 6.45
CA ALA A 11 -2.75 -20.47 5.24
C ALA A 11 -2.48 -19.46 4.11
N SER A 12 -1.54 -19.83 3.26
CA SER A 12 -1.13 -19.13 2.06
C SER A 12 -2.34 -18.88 1.17
N ILE A 13 -2.79 -17.63 1.08
CA ILE A 13 -3.63 -17.16 -0.04
C ILE A 13 -2.72 -17.10 -1.27
N ALA A 14 -2.48 -18.27 -1.83
CA ALA A 14 -1.89 -18.50 -3.14
C ALA A 14 -3.04 -18.83 -4.09
N ALA A 15 -3.85 -17.85 -4.50
CA ALA A 15 -4.93 -18.12 -5.45
C ALA A 15 -5.46 -16.93 -6.27
N ILE A 16 -4.73 -15.81 -6.37
CA ILE A 16 -5.04 -14.78 -7.40
C ILE A 16 -3.78 -14.33 -8.18
N LEU A 17 -2.57 -14.66 -7.70
CA LEU A 17 -1.33 -14.50 -8.46
C LEU A 17 -0.99 -15.81 -9.18
N GLY A 18 -1.75 -16.13 -10.23
CA GLY A 18 -1.43 -17.25 -11.11
C GLY A 18 -0.16 -16.94 -11.92
N GLY A 19 0.95 -17.62 -11.59
CA GLY A 19 2.16 -17.71 -12.41
C GLY A 19 3.35 -16.88 -11.92
N CYS A 20 4.38 -17.57 -11.44
CA CYS A 20 5.68 -17.08 -10.93
C CYS A 20 5.64 -16.47 -9.52
N THR A 21 6.03 -17.27 -8.52
CA THR A 21 6.32 -16.86 -7.14
C THR A 21 7.56 -15.96 -7.10
N SER A 22 7.41 -14.72 -7.55
CA SER A 22 8.41 -13.68 -7.36
C SER A 22 8.12 -12.98 -6.04
N GLU A 23 9.14 -12.89 -5.18
CA GLU A 23 8.99 -12.20 -3.91
C GLU A 23 8.60 -10.73 -4.14
N PRO A 24 7.74 -10.16 -3.27
CA PRO A 24 7.42 -8.73 -3.30
C PRO A 24 8.69 -7.89 -3.33
N SER A 25 8.82 -7.04 -4.35
CA SER A 25 9.99 -6.19 -4.60
C SER A 25 9.59 -4.99 -5.45
N ILE A 26 10.50 -4.03 -5.63
CA ILE A 26 10.32 -2.91 -6.57
C ILE A 26 10.04 -3.43 -7.99
N ALA A 27 10.73 -4.48 -8.42
CA ALA A 27 10.59 -5.03 -9.77
C ALA A 27 9.25 -5.76 -9.99
N THR A 28 8.63 -6.30 -8.94
CA THR A 28 7.27 -6.85 -9.04
C THR A 28 6.22 -5.75 -8.94
N ALA A 29 6.48 -4.70 -8.14
CA ALA A 29 5.58 -3.54 -8.02
C ALA A 29 5.32 -2.85 -9.37
N THR A 30 6.33 -2.69 -10.23
CA THR A 30 6.19 -2.06 -11.56
C THR A 30 5.31 -2.84 -12.54
N LYS A 31 4.96 -4.09 -12.23
CA LYS A 31 4.14 -4.96 -13.09
C LYS A 31 2.71 -5.11 -12.59
N ILE A 32 2.37 -4.49 -11.46
CA ILE A 32 1.03 -4.60 -10.85
C ILE A 32 0.04 -3.74 -11.62
N ASP A 33 -1.10 -4.33 -11.99
CA ASP A 33 -2.28 -3.57 -12.38
C ASP A 33 -2.99 -3.03 -11.12
N LEU A 34 -2.74 -1.76 -10.81
CA LEU A 34 -3.33 -1.06 -9.67
C LEU A 34 -4.86 -1.02 -9.71
N ASN A 35 -5.47 -0.99 -10.90
CA ASN A 35 -6.93 -0.89 -11.04
C ASN A 35 -7.64 -2.22 -10.80
N SER A 36 -6.89 -3.31 -10.79
CA SER A 36 -7.36 -4.64 -10.39
C SER A 36 -7.05 -4.87 -8.91
N VAL A 37 -5.76 -4.78 -8.55
CA VAL A 37 -5.26 -5.19 -7.23
C VAL A 37 -5.69 -4.25 -6.10
N CYS A 38 -5.75 -2.94 -6.35
CA CYS A 38 -6.14 -1.96 -5.34
C CYS A 38 -7.62 -1.56 -5.42
N SER A 39 -8.46 -2.27 -6.18
CA SER A 39 -9.91 -2.04 -6.22
C SER A 39 -10.60 -2.93 -5.21
N VAL A 40 -11.33 -2.35 -4.26
CA VAL A 40 -12.13 -3.11 -3.28
C VAL A 40 -13.28 -3.83 -3.98
N GLU A 41 -13.88 -3.20 -5.00
CA GLU A 41 -14.95 -3.81 -5.80
C GLU A 41 -14.49 -5.11 -6.49
N LYS A 42 -13.28 -5.12 -7.07
CA LYS A 42 -12.77 -6.27 -7.83
C LYS A 42 -12.07 -7.32 -6.96
N SER A 43 -11.28 -6.88 -5.99
CA SER A 43 -10.38 -7.76 -5.23
C SER A 43 -10.83 -8.00 -3.78
N GLY A 44 -11.81 -7.26 -3.29
CA GLY A 44 -12.25 -7.32 -1.89
C GLY A 44 -11.29 -6.60 -0.94
N ILE A 45 -11.86 -6.01 0.12
CA ILE A 45 -11.10 -5.15 1.05
C ILE A 45 -9.94 -5.87 1.75
N GLU A 46 -10.11 -7.14 2.11
CA GLU A 46 -9.07 -7.93 2.77
C GLU A 46 -7.83 -8.13 1.88
N SER A 47 -8.05 -8.38 0.58
CA SER A 47 -6.96 -8.55 -0.39
C SER A 47 -6.23 -7.23 -0.63
N VAL A 48 -7.00 -6.15 -0.76
CA VAL A 48 -6.47 -4.79 -0.96
C VAL A 48 -5.58 -4.37 0.20
N ILE A 49 -6.05 -4.52 1.45
CA ILE A 49 -5.26 -4.11 2.62
C ILE A 49 -4.05 -5.01 2.84
N LYS A 50 -4.17 -6.32 2.55
CA LYS A 50 -3.03 -7.24 2.59
C LYS A 50 -1.95 -6.86 1.60
N THR A 51 -2.35 -6.43 0.39
CA THR A 51 -1.40 -5.92 -0.60
C THR A 51 -0.68 -4.68 -0.08
N ALA A 52 -1.43 -3.74 0.51
CA ALA A 52 -0.84 -2.54 1.13
C ALA A 52 0.19 -2.93 2.21
N ALA A 53 -0.18 -3.83 3.12
CA ALA A 53 0.70 -4.32 4.19
C ALA A 53 1.93 -5.08 3.67
N THR A 54 1.85 -5.66 2.46
CA THR A 54 2.95 -6.38 1.81
C THR A 54 3.96 -5.42 1.18
N TYR A 55 3.50 -4.40 0.46
CA TYR A 55 4.38 -3.49 -0.30
C TYR A 55 4.85 -2.28 0.51
N ASN A 56 4.10 -1.84 1.53
CA ASN A 56 4.47 -0.69 2.34
C ASN A 56 5.81 -0.86 3.08
N PRO A 57 6.16 -2.03 3.65
CA PRO A 57 7.49 -2.26 4.24
C PRO A 57 8.63 -2.11 3.22
N ILE A 58 8.39 -2.46 1.95
CA ILE A 58 9.37 -2.27 0.87
C ILE A 58 9.52 -0.78 0.59
N ALA A 59 8.42 -0.03 0.55
CA ALA A 59 8.46 1.43 0.42
C ALA A 59 9.21 2.08 1.59
N GLN A 60 8.96 1.65 2.82
CA GLN A 60 9.68 2.11 4.02
C GLN A 60 11.18 1.82 3.94
N ALA A 61 11.57 0.60 3.60
CA ALA A 61 12.97 0.20 3.48
C ALA A 61 13.74 1.02 2.42
N ASN A 62 13.04 1.58 1.44
CA ASN A 62 13.60 2.42 0.39
C ASN A 62 13.41 3.93 0.64
N GLY A 63 12.84 4.34 1.79
CA GLY A 63 12.58 5.75 2.09
C GLY A 63 11.46 6.38 1.26
N LEU A 64 10.59 5.55 0.68
CA LEU A 64 9.50 5.92 -0.24
C LEU A 64 8.11 5.82 0.40
N GLU A 65 8.04 5.61 1.71
CA GLU A 65 6.75 5.54 2.42
C GLU A 65 5.96 6.84 2.20
N PHE A 66 4.74 6.71 1.68
CA PHE A 66 3.89 7.86 1.43
C PHE A 66 3.51 8.55 2.74
N ARG A 67 3.63 9.88 2.75
CA ARG A 67 3.31 10.76 3.89
C ARG A 67 2.51 11.95 3.41
N ARG A 68 1.38 12.23 4.06
CA ARG A 68 0.55 13.41 3.77
C ARG A 68 -0.14 13.90 5.03
N LEU A 69 -0.11 15.22 5.25
CA LEU A 69 -0.76 15.88 6.39
C LEU A 69 -0.41 15.22 7.74
N ASP A 70 0.88 14.97 7.96
CA ASP A 70 1.42 14.33 9.16
C ASP A 70 0.95 12.88 9.41
N VAL A 71 0.39 12.21 8.40
CA VAL A 71 0.01 10.78 8.46
C VAL A 71 0.88 10.00 7.48
N ASN A 72 1.50 8.91 7.96
CA ASN A 72 2.15 7.94 7.08
C ASN A 72 1.18 6.83 6.63
N ASN A 73 1.53 6.17 5.53
CA ASN A 73 0.70 5.08 5.02
C ASN A 73 0.57 3.92 6.02
N SER A 74 1.58 3.68 6.87
CA SER A 74 1.48 2.69 7.95
C SER A 74 0.32 2.96 8.92
N ALA A 75 0.15 4.20 9.36
CA ALA A 75 -0.96 4.57 10.23
C ALA A 75 -2.32 4.43 9.53
N LEU A 76 -2.39 4.72 8.22
CA LEU A 76 -3.58 4.48 7.42
C LEU A 76 -3.91 2.98 7.32
N ILE A 77 -2.90 2.14 7.05
CA ILE A 77 -3.06 0.68 6.98
C ILE A 77 -3.60 0.14 8.32
N THR A 78 -2.97 0.50 9.44
CA THR A 78 -3.42 0.07 10.77
C THR A 78 -4.86 0.51 11.06
N SER A 79 -5.22 1.75 10.71
CA SER A 79 -6.59 2.24 10.91
C SER A 79 -7.62 1.47 10.07
N VAL A 80 -7.27 1.08 8.85
CA VAL A 80 -8.14 0.26 7.98
C VAL A 80 -8.26 -1.16 8.51
N GLU A 81 -7.16 -1.78 8.95
CA GLU A 81 -7.19 -3.12 9.57
C GLU A 81 -8.08 -3.14 10.83
N GLU A 82 -8.05 -2.08 11.64
CA GLU A 82 -8.92 -1.94 12.80
C GLU A 82 -10.39 -1.74 12.39
N ALA A 83 -10.65 -0.95 11.36
CA ALA A 83 -12.01 -0.77 10.84
C ALA A 83 -12.59 -2.06 10.26
N ILE A 84 -11.80 -2.87 9.56
CA ILE A 84 -12.22 -4.20 9.06
C ILE A 84 -12.58 -5.11 10.24
N LYS A 85 -11.76 -5.14 11.30
CA LYS A 85 -12.02 -5.95 12.49
C LYS A 85 -13.28 -5.54 13.24
N THR A 86 -13.55 -4.23 13.32
CA THR A 86 -14.67 -3.67 14.08
C THR A 86 -15.93 -3.47 13.24
N GLY A 87 -15.85 -3.61 11.91
CA GLY A 87 -16.93 -3.30 10.98
C GLY A 87 -17.20 -1.80 10.81
N ALA A 88 -16.24 -0.94 11.15
CA ALA A 88 -16.40 0.50 11.00
C ALA A 88 -16.43 0.91 9.52
N LYS A 89 -17.35 1.83 9.18
CA LYS A 89 -17.50 2.39 7.83
C LYS A 89 -16.53 3.53 7.55
N GLU A 90 -15.93 4.07 8.60
CA GLU A 90 -15.03 5.20 8.51
C GLU A 90 -13.74 4.92 9.29
N VAL A 91 -12.64 5.49 8.79
CA VAL A 91 -11.33 5.46 9.42
C VAL A 91 -10.85 6.87 9.71
N ASN A 92 -10.13 7.01 10.82
CA ASN A 92 -9.45 8.24 11.19
C ASN A 92 -8.04 7.89 11.70
N PRO A 93 -7.03 7.81 10.82
CA PRO A 93 -5.68 7.47 11.21
C PRO A 93 -5.07 8.57 12.09
N LYS A 94 -4.18 8.16 13.01
CA LYS A 94 -3.45 9.11 13.86
C LYS A 94 -2.31 9.76 13.08
N ASP A 95 -2.05 11.03 13.37
CA ASP A 95 -0.89 11.77 12.91
C ASP A 95 0.39 11.36 13.67
N PHE A 96 1.52 11.93 13.26
CA PHE A 96 2.83 11.70 13.90
C PHE A 96 2.88 12.11 15.38
N LYS A 97 1.92 12.89 15.87
CA LYS A 97 1.79 13.34 17.27
C LYS A 97 0.75 12.52 18.03
N GLY A 98 0.20 11.45 17.42
CA GLY A 98 -0.81 10.59 18.01
C GLY A 98 -2.22 11.17 18.03
N LYS A 99 -2.45 12.33 17.41
CA LYS A 99 -3.77 12.97 17.31
C LYS A 99 -4.52 12.40 16.11
N PRO A 100 -5.85 12.26 16.17
CA PRO A 100 -6.63 11.88 14.99
C PRO A 100 -6.42 12.88 13.84
N SER A 101 -6.32 12.36 12.62
CA SER A 101 -6.33 13.17 11.43
C SER A 101 -7.60 14.03 11.36
N LYS A 102 -7.49 15.21 10.75
CA LYS A 102 -8.66 16.04 10.42
C LYS A 102 -9.49 15.44 9.29
N THR A 103 -8.95 14.45 8.58
CA THR A 103 -9.62 13.79 7.46
C THR A 103 -10.13 12.42 7.89
N VAL A 104 -11.44 12.28 7.91
CA VAL A 104 -12.14 11.00 8.04
C VAL A 104 -12.37 10.46 6.62
N LEU A 105 -12.13 9.17 6.43
CA LEU A 105 -12.28 8.51 5.14
C LEU A 105 -13.20 7.31 5.28
N ASP A 106 -14.00 7.04 4.24
CA ASP A 106 -14.68 5.75 4.11
C ASP A 106 -13.65 4.61 4.13
N THR A 107 -13.98 3.51 4.81
CA THR A 107 -13.07 2.37 5.02
C THR A 107 -12.61 1.72 3.71
N ASN A 108 -13.52 1.57 2.73
CA ASN A 108 -13.15 1.00 1.43
C ASN A 108 -12.24 1.95 0.66
N PHE A 109 -12.60 3.23 0.61
CA PHE A 109 -11.76 4.25 -0.03
C PHE A 109 -10.37 4.34 0.61
N ALA A 110 -10.30 4.25 1.93
CA ALA A 110 -9.05 4.24 2.67
C ALA A 110 -8.19 3.00 2.37
N ALA A 111 -8.80 1.83 2.20
CA ALA A 111 -8.10 0.61 1.80
C ALA A 111 -7.49 0.73 0.39
N GLU A 112 -8.28 1.17 -0.59
CA GLU A 112 -7.80 1.39 -1.97
C GLU A 112 -6.64 2.38 -1.99
N ARG A 113 -6.79 3.47 -1.23
CA ARG A 113 -5.78 4.51 -1.08
C ARG A 113 -4.50 3.96 -0.44
N ALA A 114 -4.62 3.18 0.63
CA ALA A 114 -3.48 2.58 1.31
C ALA A 114 -2.69 1.63 0.38
N CYS A 115 -3.41 0.85 -0.43
CA CYS A 115 -2.80 -0.03 -1.43
C CYS A 115 -2.04 0.76 -2.50
N ARG A 116 -2.65 1.81 -3.07
CA ARG A 116 -1.98 2.67 -4.05
C ARG A 116 -0.75 3.37 -3.45
N PHE A 117 -0.86 3.86 -2.22
CA PHE A 117 0.25 4.50 -1.51
C PHE A 117 1.41 3.55 -1.16
N ALA A 118 1.16 2.25 -1.09
CA ALA A 118 2.21 1.26 -0.90
C ALA A 118 2.97 0.94 -2.21
N ILE A 119 2.29 0.97 -3.36
CA ILE A 119 2.84 0.49 -4.64
C ILE A 119 3.34 1.64 -5.53
N VAL A 120 2.57 2.72 -5.68
CA VAL A 120 2.89 3.81 -6.62
C VAL A 120 4.29 4.40 -6.39
N PRO A 121 4.72 4.71 -5.15
CA PRO A 121 6.07 5.24 -4.93
C PRO A 121 7.18 4.27 -5.39
N LEU A 122 6.95 2.95 -5.30
CA LEU A 122 7.89 1.95 -5.79
C LEU A 122 7.95 1.96 -7.33
N MET A 123 6.79 2.07 -8.00
CA MET A 123 6.73 2.19 -9.46
C MET A 123 7.45 3.45 -9.94
N GLU A 124 7.11 4.60 -9.33
CA GLU A 124 7.70 5.90 -9.66
C GLU A 124 9.21 5.95 -9.40
N SER A 125 9.72 5.21 -8.41
CA SER A 125 11.18 5.14 -8.16
C SER A 125 11.99 4.55 -9.33
N VAL A 126 11.34 3.77 -10.19
CA VAL A 126 11.93 3.22 -11.42
C VAL A 126 11.66 4.14 -12.59
N GLU A 127 10.40 4.57 -12.77
CA GLU A 127 10.01 5.42 -13.90
C GLU A 127 10.76 6.75 -13.90
N ALA A 128 10.83 7.42 -12.75
CA ALA A 128 11.46 8.73 -12.60
C ALA A 128 12.93 8.75 -13.06
N LYS A 129 13.67 7.64 -12.89
CA LYS A 129 15.07 7.53 -13.34
C LYS A 129 15.22 7.63 -14.85
N SER A 130 14.20 7.26 -15.60
CA SER A 130 14.19 7.29 -17.08
C SER A 130 13.43 8.49 -17.66
N THR A 131 12.49 9.06 -16.90
CA THR A 131 11.61 10.13 -17.38
C THR A 131 11.98 11.52 -16.87
N TRP A 132 12.86 11.67 -15.87
CA TRP A 132 13.23 12.99 -15.32
C TRP A 132 13.73 13.98 -16.37
N ARG A 133 14.47 13.50 -17.40
CA ARG A 133 14.94 14.35 -18.50
C ARG A 133 13.80 14.88 -19.38
N LYS A 134 12.68 14.15 -19.45
CA LYS A 134 11.47 14.58 -20.17
C LYS A 134 10.64 15.59 -19.36
N ALA A 135 10.91 15.73 -18.06
CA ALA A 135 10.17 16.59 -17.14
C ALA A 135 10.81 18.00 -16.97
N VAL A 136 11.95 18.29 -17.62
CA VAL A 136 12.57 19.62 -17.59
C VAL A 136 11.73 20.57 -18.45
N PRO A 137 11.09 21.61 -17.86
CA PRO A 137 10.36 22.61 -18.63
C PRO A 137 11.38 23.48 -19.38
N GLY A 138 11.47 23.32 -20.69
CA GLY A 138 12.36 24.15 -21.51
C GLY A 138 12.63 23.62 -22.92
N ASP A 139 12.61 22.29 -23.12
CA ASP A 139 13.03 21.71 -24.41
C ASP A 139 11.89 21.22 -25.31
N GLY A 140 10.64 21.52 -24.95
CA GLY A 140 9.47 21.30 -25.80
C GLY A 140 9.29 19.86 -26.30
N LEU A 141 9.87 18.86 -25.61
CA LEU A 141 9.88 17.46 -26.04
C LEU A 141 10.37 17.30 -27.50
N LYS A 142 11.43 18.00 -27.90
CA LYS A 142 12.08 17.73 -29.19
C LYS A 142 12.92 16.45 -29.09
N TYR A 143 12.38 15.35 -29.62
CA TYR A 143 13.10 14.12 -29.94
C TYR A 143 13.70 14.22 -31.34
#